data_AF-A0A349GR41-F1
#
_entry.id   AF-A0A349GR41-F1
#
_cell.length_a   1.000
_cell.length_b   1.000
_cell.length_c   1.000
_cell.angle_alpha   90.00
_cell.angle_beta   90.00
_cell.angle_gamma   90.00
#
_symmetry.space_group_name_H-M   'P 1'
#
loop_
_entity.id
_entity.type
_entity.pdbx_description
1 polymer ?
#
loop_
_entity_poly.entity_id
_entity_poly.type
_entity_poly.pdbx_seq_one_letter_code
_entity_poly.pdbx_strand_id
1 'polypeptide(L)'
;MEFKEKNPEGQQKEQKIEINKKKKDYVTVIGGVTTINLKHPIKFNDVDIFEVKMDFNSLNGAKLCEAEVVSQGRYYSPSSEIKFGQAYQAAVGAAAADLPYEAILELKHSDFDILVEVVKGFLLA
;
A
#
# COMPACT_ATOMS: atom_id res chain seq x y z
N MET A 1 34.41 30.03 -39.48
CA MET A 1 33.89 29.95 -38.11
C MET A 1 32.54 29.25 -38.21
N GLU A 2 32.50 27.94 -37.96
CA GLU A 2 31.25 27.17 -38.00
C GLU A 2 30.69 27.08 -36.58
N PHE A 3 29.52 27.69 -36.37
CA PHE A 3 28.74 27.52 -35.15
C PHE A 3 27.98 26.20 -35.26
N LYS A 4 28.43 25.18 -34.52
CA LYS A 4 27.64 23.96 -34.29
C LYS A 4 26.45 24.33 -33.41
N GLU A 5 25.26 24.38 -33.99
CA GLU A 5 23.99 24.43 -33.26
C GLU A 5 23.90 23.18 -32.36
N LYS A 6 24.06 23.39 -31.05
CA LYS A 6 23.73 22.39 -30.04
C LYS A 6 22.22 22.25 -30.01
N ASN A 7 21.73 21.18 -30.65
CA ASN A 7 20.35 20.76 -30.60
C ASN A 7 19.95 20.41 -29.13
N PRO A 8 19.05 21.16 -28.47
CA PRO A 8 18.74 21.00 -27.03
C PRO A 8 17.86 19.77 -26.71
N GLU A 9 17.37 19.06 -27.72
CA GLU A 9 16.42 17.96 -27.55
C GLU A 9 17.06 16.64 -27.06
N GLY A 10 18.36 16.45 -27.30
CA GLY A 10 19.08 15.24 -26.86
C GLY A 10 19.29 15.19 -25.34
N GLN A 11 19.60 16.32 -24.72
CA GLN A 11 19.87 16.40 -23.28
C GLN A 11 18.59 16.31 -22.43
N GLN A 12 17.45 16.79 -22.94
CA GLN A 12 16.16 16.66 -22.25
C GLN A 12 15.60 15.23 -22.30
N LYS A 13 15.88 14.46 -23.37
CA LYS A 13 15.49 13.04 -23.45
C LYS A 13 16.32 12.18 -22.50
N GLU A 14 17.64 12.36 -22.45
CA GLU A 14 18.49 11.60 -21.52
C GLU A 14 18.17 11.92 -20.05
N GLN A 15 17.91 13.18 -19.71
CA GLN A 15 17.43 13.54 -18.37
C GLN A 15 16.05 12.97 -18.06
N LYS A 16 15.08 13.00 -18.99
CA LYS A 16 13.76 12.37 -18.77
C LYS A 16 13.86 10.85 -18.60
N ILE A 17 14.81 10.18 -19.25
CA ILE A 17 15.03 8.73 -19.14
C ILE A 17 15.75 8.37 -17.83
N GLU A 18 16.69 9.20 -17.35
CA GLU A 18 17.32 8.99 -16.03
C GLU A 18 16.40 9.34 -14.85
N ILE A 19 15.55 10.37 -14.98
CA ILE A 19 14.57 10.73 -13.93
C ILE A 19 13.50 9.62 -13.78
N ASN A 20 13.16 8.90 -14.87
CA ASN A 20 12.23 7.77 -14.82
C ASN A 20 12.84 6.47 -14.25
N LYS A 21 14.17 6.37 -14.11
CA LYS A 21 14.85 5.19 -13.56
C LYS A 21 14.99 5.18 -12.03
N LYS A 22 14.34 6.12 -11.32
CA LYS A 22 14.32 6.21 -9.84
C LYS A 22 12.93 6.19 -9.20
N LYS A 23 11.90 5.71 -9.89
CA LYS A 23 10.74 5.17 -9.15
C LYS A 23 11.18 3.85 -8.52
N LYS A 24 11.59 3.89 -7.25
CA LYS A 24 11.44 2.69 -6.41
C LYS A 24 9.95 2.40 -6.44
N ASP A 25 9.55 1.34 -7.13
CA ASP A 25 8.18 0.86 -7.07
C ASP A 25 7.94 0.42 -5.62
N TYR A 26 7.35 1.33 -4.84
CA TYR A 26 6.98 1.07 -3.45
C TYR A 26 5.93 -0.03 -3.35
N VAL A 27 5.27 -0.36 -4.46
CA VAL A 27 4.30 -1.44 -4.58
C VAL A 27 4.71 -2.32 -5.75
N THR A 28 4.77 -3.63 -5.52
CA THR A 28 5.03 -4.63 -6.56
C THR A 28 3.95 -5.71 -6.50
N VAL A 29 3.56 -6.25 -7.66
CA VAL A 29 2.56 -7.33 -7.74
C VAL A 29 3.19 -8.50 -8.47
N ILE A 30 3.32 -9.65 -7.79
CA ILE A 30 3.93 -10.86 -8.35
C ILE A 30 3.05 -12.05 -7.95
N GLY A 31 2.53 -12.79 -8.93
CA GLY A 31 1.77 -14.02 -8.66
C GLY A 31 0.51 -13.83 -7.81
N GLY A 32 -0.12 -12.66 -7.88
CA GLY A 32 -1.30 -12.32 -7.06
C GLY A 32 -0.99 -11.80 -5.66
N VAL A 33 0.29 -11.73 -5.28
CA VAL A 33 0.73 -11.12 -4.02
C VAL A 33 1.16 -9.67 -4.29
N THR A 34 0.57 -8.74 -3.55
CA THR A 34 0.95 -7.32 -3.59
C THR A 34 1.88 -7.00 -2.43
N THR A 35 3.12 -6.58 -2.73
CA THR A 35 4.12 -6.22 -1.72
C THR A 35 4.31 -4.71 -1.68
N ILE A 36 4.15 -4.12 -0.50
CA ILE A 36 4.45 -2.72 -0.22
C ILE A 36 5.79 -2.63 0.51
N ASN A 37 6.79 -2.03 -0.10
CA ASN A 37 8.06 -1.70 0.54
C ASN A 37 7.90 -0.43 1.38
N LEU A 38 8.02 -0.55 2.70
CA LEU A 38 7.80 0.57 3.62
C LEU A 38 8.91 1.61 3.50
N LYS A 39 8.52 2.87 3.35
CA LYS A 39 9.46 4.00 3.43
C LYS A 39 9.97 4.17 4.86
N HIS A 40 9.12 3.89 5.83
CA HIS A 40 9.41 3.97 7.25
C HIS A 40 9.16 2.59 7.86
N PRO A 41 10.22 1.78 8.04
CA PRO A 41 10.11 0.51 8.74
C PRO A 41 9.54 0.73 10.14
N ILE A 42 8.71 -0.21 10.58
CA ILE A 42 8.12 -0.19 11.92
C ILE A 42 8.68 -1.33 12.73
N LYS A 43 8.68 -1.19 14.05
CA LYS A 43 9.03 -2.26 14.97
C LYS A 43 7.78 -2.67 15.73
N PHE A 44 7.33 -3.90 15.56
CA PHE A 44 6.12 -4.44 16.20
C PHE A 44 6.47 -5.76 16.92
N ASN A 45 6.21 -5.84 18.22
CA ASN A 45 6.58 -7.00 19.06
C ASN A 45 8.03 -7.46 18.88
N ASP A 46 8.97 -6.50 18.90
CA ASP A 46 10.40 -6.74 18.69
C ASP A 46 10.83 -7.25 17.31
N VAL A 47 9.91 -7.25 16.33
CA VAL A 47 10.19 -7.58 14.93
C VAL A 47 10.21 -6.31 14.09
N ASP A 48 11.29 -6.11 13.34
CA ASP A 48 11.39 -5.03 12.36
C ASP A 48 10.66 -5.43 11.06
N ILE A 49 9.68 -4.63 10.66
CA ILE A 49 8.89 -4.81 9.45
C ILE A 49 9.32 -3.76 8.44
N PHE A 50 9.88 -4.23 7.32
CA PHE A 50 10.35 -3.38 6.21
C PHE A 50 9.41 -3.42 5.00
N GLU A 51 8.53 -4.43 4.95
CA GLU A 51 7.60 -4.65 3.85
C GLU A 51 6.30 -5.26 4.37
N VAL A 52 5.20 -4.98 3.67
CA VAL A 52 3.88 -5.59 3.90
C VAL A 52 3.51 -6.39 2.66
N LYS A 53 3.39 -7.71 2.80
CA LYS A 53 3.03 -8.63 1.70
C LYS A 53 1.58 -9.05 1.84
N MET A 54 0.71 -8.57 0.96
CA MET A 54 -0.71 -8.89 0.94
C MET A 54 -1.02 -9.96 -0.11
N ASP A 55 -1.48 -11.13 0.33
CA ASP A 55 -2.07 -12.15 -0.53
C ASP A 55 -3.59 -12.07 -0.47
N PHE A 56 -4.17 -11.36 -1.43
CA PHE A 56 -5.62 -11.21 -1.54
C PHE A 56 -6.33 -12.51 -1.93
N ASN A 57 -5.65 -13.48 -2.55
CA ASN A 57 -6.25 -14.78 -2.87
C ASN A 57 -6.46 -15.64 -1.62
N SER A 58 -5.75 -15.34 -0.53
CA SER A 58 -5.92 -15.99 0.76
C SER A 58 -7.16 -15.51 1.54
N LEU A 59 -7.83 -14.45 1.05
CA LEU A 59 -9.04 -13.92 1.66
C LEU A 59 -10.25 -14.76 1.27
N ASN A 60 -11.12 -14.99 2.25
CA ASN A 60 -12.42 -15.61 2.07
C ASN A 60 -13.49 -14.78 2.80
N GLY A 61 -14.76 -15.14 2.64
CA GLY A 61 -15.86 -14.41 3.27
C GLY A 61 -15.73 -14.30 4.79
N ALA A 62 -15.24 -15.34 5.46
CA ALA A 62 -15.04 -15.32 6.91
C ALA A 62 -13.99 -14.28 7.34
N LYS A 63 -12.83 -14.24 6.67
CA LYS A 63 -11.79 -13.24 6.93
C LYS A 63 -12.27 -11.80 6.66
N LEU A 64 -13.12 -11.59 5.67
CA LEU A 64 -13.71 -10.27 5.40
C LEU A 64 -14.68 -9.84 6.50
N CYS A 65 -15.54 -10.75 6.97
CA CYS A 65 -16.41 -10.47 8.12
C CYS A 65 -15.62 -10.21 9.40
N GLU A 66 -14.54 -10.96 9.65
CA GLU A 66 -13.65 -10.72 10.78
C GLU A 66 -12.96 -9.35 10.67
N ALA A 67 -12.47 -8.98 9.49
CA ALA A 67 -11.89 -7.66 9.24
C ALA A 67 -12.91 -6.54 9.47
N GLU A 68 -14.18 -6.74 9.10
CA GLU A 68 -15.25 -5.80 9.40
C GLU A 68 -15.41 -5.60 10.92
N VAL A 69 -15.52 -6.70 11.68
CA VAL A 69 -15.64 -6.65 13.15
C VAL A 69 -14.42 -5.97 13.78
N VAL A 70 -13.21 -6.30 13.33
CA VAL A 70 -11.95 -5.68 13.80
C VAL A 70 -11.95 -4.19 13.50
N SER A 71 -12.34 -3.78 12.29
CA SER A 71 -12.37 -2.38 11.87
C SER A 71 -13.38 -1.53 12.65
N GLN A 72 -14.46 -2.15 13.12
CA GLN A 72 -15.49 -1.49 13.91
C GLN A 72 -15.02 -1.25 15.35
N GLY A 73 -14.23 -2.14 15.95
CA GLY A 73 -13.68 -1.99 17.30
C GLY A 73 -14.72 -1.66 18.40
N ARG A 74 -14.27 -1.28 19.61
CA ARG A 74 -15.13 -0.95 20.79
C ARG A 74 -16.07 0.26 20.60
N TYR A 75 -15.91 1.00 19.52
CA TYR A 75 -16.69 2.19 19.22
C TYR A 75 -17.74 1.85 18.17
N TYR A 76 -18.68 1.00 18.56
CA TYR A 76 -19.90 0.81 17.78
C TYR A 76 -20.61 2.16 17.67
N SER A 77 -20.53 2.79 16.52
CA SER A 77 -21.50 3.77 16.08
C SER A 77 -22.32 3.10 14.99
N PRO A 78 -23.62 2.83 15.19
CA PRO A 78 -24.47 2.22 14.18
C PRO A 78 -24.57 3.19 12.98
N SER A 79 -23.69 3.01 12.02
CA SER A 79 -23.79 3.58 10.69
C SER A 79 -24.36 2.47 9.81
N SER A 80 -25.56 2.68 9.28
CA SER A 80 -26.16 1.80 8.26
C SER A 80 -25.36 1.79 6.95
N GLU A 81 -24.33 2.62 6.84
CA GLU A 81 -23.40 2.64 5.73
C GLU A 81 -22.07 2.06 6.22
N ILE A 82 -21.79 0.79 5.91
CA ILE A 82 -20.42 0.26 5.89
C ILE A 82 -19.75 0.97 4.71
N LYS A 83 -19.35 2.23 4.93
CA LYS A 83 -18.47 2.90 3.97
C LYS A 83 -17.16 2.16 4.06
N PHE A 84 -16.58 1.84 2.91
CA PHE A 84 -15.20 1.40 2.71
C PHE A 84 -14.20 2.41 3.31
N GLY A 85 -14.24 2.56 4.63
CA GLY A 85 -13.45 3.51 5.40
C GLY A 85 -12.05 2.96 5.55
N GLN A 86 -11.12 3.86 5.84
CA GLN A 86 -9.71 3.51 5.95
C GLN A 86 -9.46 2.45 7.04
N ALA A 87 -10.28 2.42 8.10
CA ALA A 87 -10.23 1.38 9.13
C ALA A 87 -10.56 -0.03 8.57
N TYR A 88 -11.62 -0.15 7.76
CA TYR A 88 -11.96 -1.42 7.13
C TYR A 88 -10.91 -1.84 6.10
N GLN A 89 -10.44 -0.90 5.28
CA GLN A 89 -9.37 -1.14 4.32
C GLN A 89 -8.07 -1.58 5.03
N ALA A 90 -7.72 -0.96 6.15
CA ALA A 90 -6.58 -1.37 6.95
C ALA A 90 -6.76 -2.76 7.57
N ALA A 91 -7.96 -3.11 8.06
CA ALA A 91 -8.25 -4.42 8.62
C ALA A 91 -8.20 -5.53 7.55
N VAL A 92 -8.72 -5.27 6.35
CA VAL A 92 -8.61 -6.19 5.21
C VAL A 92 -7.15 -6.33 4.78
N GLY A 93 -6.39 -5.24 4.76
CA GLY A 93 -4.95 -5.27 4.48
C GLY A 93 -4.17 -6.09 5.51
N ALA A 94 -4.51 -5.97 6.79
CA ALA A 94 -3.94 -6.79 7.87
C ALA A 94 -4.24 -8.29 7.66
N ALA A 95 -5.50 -8.62 7.37
CA ALA A 95 -5.91 -10.00 7.10
C ALA A 95 -5.25 -10.60 5.84
N ALA A 96 -5.07 -9.79 4.80
CA ALA A 96 -4.36 -10.20 3.58
C ALA A 96 -2.85 -10.35 3.81
N ALA A 97 -2.29 -9.59 4.75
CA ALA A 97 -0.88 -9.62 5.10
C ALA A 97 -0.51 -10.64 6.18
N ASP A 98 -1.50 -11.31 6.77
CA ASP A 98 -1.33 -12.13 7.96
C ASP A 98 -0.60 -11.38 9.09
N LEU A 99 -0.91 -10.09 9.22
CA LEU A 99 -0.35 -9.20 10.25
C LEU A 99 -1.44 -8.80 11.24
N PRO A 100 -1.09 -8.59 12.52
CA PRO A 100 -2.00 -7.99 13.49
C PRO A 100 -2.48 -6.62 13.01
N TYR A 101 -3.75 -6.30 13.23
CA TYR A 101 -4.32 -5.02 12.81
C TYR A 101 -3.58 -3.84 13.45
N GLU A 102 -3.15 -3.98 14.70
CA GLU A 102 -2.36 -3.00 15.43
C GLU A 102 -1.03 -2.70 14.73
N ALA A 103 -0.39 -3.70 14.10
CA ALA A 103 0.84 -3.50 13.35
C ALA A 103 0.61 -2.59 12.14
N ILE A 104 -0.54 -2.71 11.48
CA ILE A 104 -0.91 -1.83 10.36
C ILE A 104 -1.17 -0.39 10.85
N LEU A 105 -1.70 -0.21 12.07
CA LEU A 105 -1.94 1.11 12.64
C LEU A 105 -0.66 1.86 13.03
N GLU A 106 0.44 1.15 13.26
CA GLU A 106 1.75 1.75 13.54
C GLU A 106 2.43 2.33 12.28
N LEU A 107 1.91 2.05 11.08
CA LEU A 107 2.45 2.58 9.84
C LEU A 107 2.41 4.11 9.82
N LYS A 108 3.47 4.73 9.31
CA LYS A 108 3.46 6.18 9.03
C LYS A 108 2.41 6.49 7.97
N HIS A 109 1.78 7.66 8.08
CA HIS A 109 0.69 8.11 7.20
C HIS A 109 0.95 7.85 5.71
N SER A 110 2.15 8.12 5.21
CA SER A 110 2.50 7.89 3.80
C SER A 110 2.51 6.42 3.37
N ASP A 111 2.85 5.51 4.27
CA ASP A 111 2.87 4.06 3.99
C ASP A 111 1.47 3.46 4.24
N PHE A 112 0.75 3.97 5.25
CA PHE A 112 -0.65 3.63 5.52
C PHE A 112 -1.58 3.99 4.36
N ASP A 113 -1.43 5.19 3.79
CA ASP A 113 -2.24 5.62 2.64
C ASP A 113 -2.04 4.73 1.41
N ILE A 114 -0.80 4.30 1.16
CA ILE A 114 -0.49 3.36 0.06
C ILE A 114 -1.19 2.01 0.31
N LEU A 115 -1.11 1.49 1.53
CA LEU A 115 -1.79 0.26 1.91
C LEU A 115 -3.29 0.35 1.68
N VAL A 116 -3.90 1.43 2.16
CA VAL A 116 -5.33 1.67 2.01
C VAL A 116 -5.73 1.80 0.53
N GLU A 117 -4.93 2.49 -0.29
CA GLU A 117 -5.18 2.63 -1.72
C GLU A 117 -5.12 1.28 -2.46
N VAL A 118 -4.13 0.45 -2.13
CA VAL A 118 -4.00 -0.90 -2.69
C VAL A 118 -5.21 -1.76 -2.32
N VAL A 119 -5.61 -1.78 -1.05
CA VAL A 119 -6.77 -2.55 -0.59
C VAL A 119 -8.07 -2.02 -1.21
N LYS A 120 -8.21 -0.70 -1.35
CA LYS A 120 -9.35 -0.09 -2.05
C LYS A 120 -9.42 -0.56 -3.50
N GLY A 121 -8.30 -0.64 -4.19
CA GLY A 121 -8.22 -1.19 -5.55
C GLY A 121 -8.73 -2.61 -5.63
N PHE A 122 -8.36 -3.46 -4.66
CA PHE A 122 -8.86 -4.84 -4.57
C PHE A 122 -10.37 -4.90 -4.30
N LEU A 123 -10.90 -4.12 -3.35
CA LEU A 123 -12.32 -4.18 -2.96
C LEU A 123 -13.29 -3.62 -4.03
N LEU A 124 -12.78 -2.87 -5.00
CA LEU A 124 -13.57 -2.25 -6.08
C LEU A 124 -13.33 -2.89 -7.45
N ALA A 125 -12.44 -3.89 -7.54
CA ALA A 125 -12.14 -4.63 -8.77
C ALA A 125 -13.25 -5.65 -9.08
#